data_AF-A0A916UEM6-F1
#
_entry.id   AF-A0A916UEM6-F1
#
_cell.length_a   1.000
_cell.length_b   1.000
_cell.length_c   1.000
_cell.angle_alpha   90.00
_cell.angle_beta   90.00
_cell.angle_gamma   90.00
#
_symmetry.space_group_name_H-M   'P 1'
#
loop_
_entity.id
_entity.type
_entity.pdbx_description
1 polymer ?
#
loop_
_entity_poly.entity_id
_entity_poly.type
_entity_poly.pdbx_seq_one_letter_code
_entity_poly.pdbx_strand_id
1 'polypeptide(L)'
;MTEQAQGTQPDENHIGTSSLASTRVGAVVALVTMIVVMGAAVSIWILIKGDDQPLASSDLAPSAAQQQRPASKFEPDPWVDVLGRAVYVPLDERGVILDQYPPATNRTELDAPGGVVLQQIHGNMAMPFSATDGPTGFTDNGIAKGFARTAQGAGLAGAHYMGYLAGGNDRIALMQEAGLVIEESELLQEDIRHNASGGELAARNSRPQGTAELIKVDYHNGDLAQVRGAHYLEAPNGETWWVKAWVQVVWRDGLGWVVKISGVDTFGSGWFDQLEGTGWGAWWS
;
A
#
# COMPACT_ATOMS: atom_id res chain seq x y z
N MET A 1 3.16 80.89 25.32
CA MET A 1 2.35 80.59 24.12
C MET A 1 2.63 79.14 23.78
N THR A 2 1.78 78.19 24.21
CA THR A 2 0.74 77.51 23.38
C THR A 2 1.39 76.88 22.13
N GLU A 3 1.29 75.60 21.79
CA GLU A 3 0.20 74.62 21.92
C GLU A 3 0.70 73.20 21.60
N GLN A 4 -0.15 72.21 21.89
CA GLN A 4 0.04 70.76 21.92
C GLN A 4 0.10 70.02 20.55
N ALA A 5 0.71 68.82 20.60
CA ALA A 5 0.30 67.50 20.03
C ALA A 5 0.18 67.35 18.49
N GLN A 6 0.32 66.19 17.83
CA GLN A 6 0.39 64.76 18.18
C GLN A 6 0.82 63.99 16.89
N GLY A 7 1.45 62.80 16.98
CA GLY A 7 1.43 61.84 15.86
C GLY A 7 2.68 61.00 15.57
N THR A 8 2.93 60.00 16.42
CA THR A 8 3.38 58.60 16.18
C THR A 8 4.29 58.21 14.98
N GLN A 9 5.48 57.69 15.36
CA GLN A 9 6.41 56.67 14.79
C GLN A 9 5.79 55.48 13.99
N PRO A 10 6.58 54.51 13.46
CA PRO A 10 7.93 54.46 12.85
C PRO A 10 7.85 53.68 11.48
N ASP A 11 8.87 53.29 10.71
CA ASP A 11 9.98 52.39 11.02
C ASP A 11 10.95 52.29 9.82
N GLU A 12 12.22 52.16 10.18
CA GLU A 12 13.35 51.90 9.33
C GLU A 12 13.29 50.45 8.81
N ASN A 13 13.45 50.24 7.50
CA ASN A 13 13.98 48.99 6.96
C ASN A 13 14.40 49.15 5.50
N HIS A 14 15.68 49.47 5.27
CA HIS A 14 16.35 49.20 4.01
C HIS A 14 17.85 49.01 4.22
N ILE A 15 18.30 47.76 4.23
CA ILE A 15 19.58 47.37 3.62
C ILE A 15 19.34 46.06 2.88
N GLY A 16 19.64 46.07 1.58
CA GLY A 16 19.33 44.98 0.67
C GLY A 16 20.50 44.07 0.32
N THR A 17 20.25 43.34 -0.77
CA THR A 17 21.15 42.55 -1.62
C THR A 17 21.46 41.13 -1.15
N SER A 18 20.87 40.15 -1.84
CA SER A 18 21.59 39.23 -2.72
C SER A 18 20.62 38.22 -3.35
N SER A 19 20.66 38.06 -4.66
CA SER A 19 20.03 36.94 -5.35
C SER A 19 20.64 35.62 -4.86
N LEU A 20 19.80 34.72 -4.35
CA LEU A 20 20.15 33.33 -4.14
C LEU A 20 19.16 32.48 -4.92
N ALA A 21 19.59 32.05 -6.11
CA ALA A 21 19.30 30.70 -6.54
C ALA A 21 19.75 29.78 -5.40
N SER A 22 18.80 29.19 -4.69
CA SER A 22 19.09 28.21 -3.66
C SER A 22 18.07 27.09 -3.81
N THR A 23 18.54 26.01 -4.43
CA THR A 23 18.27 24.63 -4.07
C THR A 23 17.28 24.52 -2.91
N ARG A 24 16.01 24.21 -3.22
CA ARG A 24 15.10 23.73 -2.18
C ARG A 24 15.49 22.28 -1.90
N VAL A 25 16.48 22.19 -1.00
CA VAL A 25 16.78 21.02 -0.19
C VAL A 25 15.47 20.39 0.27
N GLY A 26 15.33 19.08 0.04
CA GLY A 26 14.23 18.27 0.54
C GLY A 26 14.02 18.57 2.02
N ALA A 27 12.83 19.08 2.34
CA ALA A 27 12.43 19.26 3.71
C ALA A 27 12.17 17.88 4.30
N VAL A 28 13.16 17.32 4.99
CA VAL A 28 12.92 16.33 6.04
C VAL A 28 12.18 17.07 7.15
N VAL A 29 10.86 17.18 7.02
CA VAL A 29 9.99 17.56 8.12
C VAL A 29 9.81 16.31 8.97
N ALA A 30 10.60 16.23 10.04
CA ALA A 30 10.38 15.27 11.10
C ALA A 30 9.07 15.61 11.83
N LEU A 31 7.96 15.03 11.38
CA LEU A 31 6.73 14.86 12.15
C LEU A 31 5.97 13.66 11.56
N VAL A 32 5.66 12.68 12.41
CA VAL A 32 4.95 11.42 12.14
C VAL A 32 3.75 11.64 11.20
N THR A 33 3.97 11.46 9.88
CA THR A 33 2.97 11.65 8.81
C THR A 33 3.12 10.55 7.77
N MET A 34 3.40 9.32 8.20
CA MET A 34 4.17 8.39 7.37
C MET A 34 3.47 7.10 6.96
N ILE A 35 2.23 6.78 7.36
CA ILE A 35 1.49 5.57 6.85
C ILE A 35 0.13 5.94 6.24
N VAL A 36 -0.31 7.17 6.47
CA VAL A 36 -1.73 7.51 6.52
C VAL A 36 -2.27 8.04 5.19
N VAL A 37 -1.38 8.61 4.38
CA VAL A 37 -1.71 9.26 3.11
C VAL A 37 -2.21 8.26 2.05
N MET A 38 -1.61 7.07 2.00
CA MET A 38 -1.95 6.09 0.96
C MET A 38 -3.34 5.49 1.20
N GLY A 39 -3.69 5.23 2.47
CA GLY A 39 -5.07 4.90 2.84
C GLY A 39 -6.03 6.07 2.57
N ALA A 40 -5.62 7.32 2.79
CA ALA A 40 -6.47 8.50 2.51
C ALA A 40 -6.80 8.62 1.04
N ALA A 41 -5.81 8.61 0.15
CA ALA A 41 -6.06 8.73 -1.27
C ALA A 41 -6.84 7.54 -1.83
N VAL A 42 -6.48 6.29 -1.47
CA VAL A 42 -7.14 5.09 -1.99
C VAL A 42 -8.55 4.93 -1.39
N SER A 43 -8.75 5.13 -0.09
CA SER A 43 -10.08 5.04 0.52
C SER A 43 -11.00 6.18 0.10
N ILE A 44 -10.50 7.42 -0.06
CA ILE A 44 -11.30 8.53 -0.60
C ILE A 44 -11.76 8.21 -2.02
N TRP A 45 -10.90 7.61 -2.86
CA TRP A 45 -11.27 7.22 -4.22
C TRP A 45 -12.27 6.05 -4.26
N ILE A 46 -12.16 5.07 -3.35
CA ILE A 46 -13.12 3.95 -3.21
C ILE A 46 -14.48 4.45 -2.69
N LEU A 47 -14.51 5.38 -1.71
CA LEU A 47 -15.74 5.95 -1.15
C LEU A 47 -16.51 6.82 -2.16
N ILE A 48 -15.83 7.52 -3.07
CA ILE A 48 -16.46 8.42 -4.05
C ILE A 48 -17.30 7.66 -5.10
N LYS A 49 -17.10 6.35 -5.31
CA LYS A 49 -17.84 5.56 -6.32
C LYS A 49 -18.77 4.48 -5.76
N GLY A 50 -18.92 4.38 -4.44
CA GLY A 50 -19.66 3.30 -3.78
C GLY A 50 -21.18 3.29 -3.99
N ASP A 51 -21.80 4.38 -4.45
CA ASP A 51 -23.26 4.48 -4.42
C ASP A 51 -24.01 4.31 -5.76
N ASP A 52 -23.43 4.50 -6.95
CA ASP A 52 -24.22 4.35 -8.19
C ASP A 52 -23.35 4.23 -9.46
N GLN A 53 -23.00 3.01 -9.89
CA GLN A 53 -22.67 2.74 -11.30
C GLN A 53 -23.04 1.28 -11.68
N PRO A 54 -23.62 1.08 -12.88
CA PRO A 54 -24.06 -0.24 -13.34
C PRO A 54 -22.88 -1.18 -13.65
N LEU A 55 -23.10 -2.47 -13.37
CA LEU A 55 -22.23 -3.59 -13.70
C LEU A 55 -21.90 -3.57 -15.20
N ALA A 56 -20.66 -3.19 -15.55
CA ALA A 56 -20.18 -3.33 -16.91
C ALA A 56 -19.85 -4.80 -17.16
N SER A 57 -20.71 -5.50 -17.92
CA SER A 57 -20.38 -6.79 -18.51
C SER A 57 -19.16 -6.61 -19.41
N SER A 58 -18.00 -7.10 -18.98
CA SER A 58 -16.78 -7.07 -19.79
C SER A 58 -16.71 -8.34 -20.63
N ASP A 59 -17.02 -8.22 -21.92
CA ASP A 59 -16.66 -9.18 -22.98
C ASP A 59 -15.14 -9.18 -23.24
N LEU A 60 -14.34 -9.31 -22.18
CA LEU A 60 -12.91 -9.56 -22.27
C LEU A 60 -12.70 -11.07 -22.24
N ALA A 61 -12.08 -11.61 -23.29
CA ALA A 61 -11.68 -13.02 -23.33
C ALA A 61 -10.91 -13.37 -22.05
N PRO A 62 -11.21 -14.51 -21.38
CA PRO A 62 -10.62 -14.79 -20.09
C PRO A 62 -9.10 -14.89 -20.20
N SER A 63 -8.37 -14.07 -19.45
CA SER A 63 -6.93 -14.21 -19.27
C SER A 63 -6.62 -15.57 -18.65
N ALA A 64 -5.39 -16.07 -18.79
CA ALA A 64 -4.99 -17.36 -18.19
C ALA A 64 -5.26 -17.42 -16.67
N ALA A 65 -5.23 -16.27 -15.98
CA ALA A 65 -5.57 -16.15 -14.57
C ALA A 65 -7.08 -16.34 -14.29
N GLN A 66 -7.96 -16.00 -15.24
CA GLN A 66 -9.41 -16.22 -15.12
C GLN A 66 -9.80 -17.69 -15.30
N GLN A 67 -9.02 -18.45 -16.07
CA GLN A 67 -9.25 -19.90 -16.27
C GLN A 67 -8.83 -20.75 -15.05
N GLN A 68 -7.96 -20.22 -14.19
CA GLN A 68 -7.40 -20.92 -13.03
C GLN A 68 -8.22 -20.72 -11.75
N ARG A 69 -9.38 -20.07 -11.85
CA ARG A 69 -10.26 -19.79 -10.72
C ARG A 69 -11.41 -20.81 -10.67
N PRO A 70 -11.67 -21.45 -9.51
CA PRO A 70 -12.88 -22.22 -9.32
C PRO A 70 -14.09 -21.28 -9.19
N ALA A 71 -14.81 -21.05 -10.29
CA ALA A 71 -15.91 -20.08 -10.39
C ALA A 71 -16.99 -20.24 -9.30
N SER A 72 -17.23 -21.46 -8.80
CA SER A 72 -18.20 -21.74 -7.74
C SER A 72 -17.85 -21.20 -6.35
N LYS A 73 -16.63 -20.68 -6.15
CA LYS A 73 -16.17 -20.13 -4.86
C LYS A 73 -16.23 -18.60 -4.79
N PHE A 74 -16.77 -17.95 -5.82
CA PHE A 74 -16.86 -16.50 -5.94
C PHE A 74 -18.27 -16.08 -6.27
N GLU A 75 -18.60 -14.83 -5.96
CA GLU A 75 -19.77 -14.17 -6.52
C GLU A 75 -19.68 -14.16 -8.06
N PRO A 76 -20.83 -14.19 -8.77
CA PRO A 76 -20.85 -14.32 -10.23
C PRO A 76 -20.09 -13.21 -10.97
N ASP A 77 -20.25 -11.96 -10.51
CA ASP A 77 -19.72 -10.79 -11.18
C ASP A 77 -18.60 -10.14 -10.35
N PRO A 78 -17.37 -10.02 -10.88
CA PRO A 78 -16.36 -9.18 -10.25
C PRO A 78 -16.74 -7.70 -10.35
N TRP A 79 -16.27 -6.89 -9.41
CA TRP A 79 -16.27 -5.45 -9.58
C TRP A 79 -14.94 -5.00 -10.18
N VAL A 80 -14.95 -3.82 -10.81
CA VAL A 80 -13.76 -3.23 -11.42
C VAL A 80 -13.26 -2.13 -10.51
N ASP A 81 -11.99 -2.21 -10.16
CA ASP A 81 -11.39 -1.20 -9.31
C ASP A 81 -11.08 0.10 -10.05
N VAL A 82 -10.58 1.02 -9.24
CA VAL A 82 -10.10 2.34 -9.57
C VAL A 82 -9.15 2.40 -10.77
N LEU A 83 -8.35 1.35 -10.95
CA LEU A 83 -7.33 1.22 -11.97
C LEU A 83 -7.81 0.36 -13.15
N GLY A 84 -9.11 0.01 -13.20
CA GLY A 84 -9.68 -0.81 -14.25
C GLY A 84 -9.43 -2.31 -14.07
N ARG A 85 -8.98 -2.75 -12.88
CA ARG A 85 -8.63 -4.15 -12.62
C ARG A 85 -9.83 -4.91 -12.07
N ALA A 86 -10.04 -6.14 -12.54
CA ALA A 86 -11.11 -6.99 -12.02
C ALA A 86 -10.76 -7.50 -10.62
N VAL A 87 -11.64 -7.24 -9.65
CA VAL A 87 -11.55 -7.75 -8.28
C VAL A 87 -12.69 -8.74 -8.06
N TYR A 88 -12.30 -9.97 -7.78
CA TYR A 88 -13.24 -11.06 -7.50
C TYR A 88 -13.66 -11.02 -6.04
N VAL A 89 -14.91 -11.33 -5.76
CA VAL A 89 -15.45 -11.41 -4.40
C VAL A 89 -15.62 -12.88 -4.03
N PRO A 90 -14.74 -13.45 -3.18
CA PRO A 90 -14.87 -14.78 -2.62
C PRO A 90 -16.13 -14.95 -1.77
N LEU A 91 -16.71 -16.15 -1.75
CA LEU A 91 -17.78 -16.50 -0.81
C LEU A 91 -17.28 -16.70 0.63
N ASP A 92 -15.97 -16.94 0.81
CA ASP A 92 -15.28 -16.94 2.11
C ASP A 92 -14.44 -15.67 2.19
N GLU A 93 -14.72 -14.81 3.18
CA GLU A 93 -14.07 -13.50 3.30
C GLU A 93 -12.54 -13.58 3.48
N ARG A 94 -11.97 -14.73 3.85
CA ARG A 94 -10.50 -14.88 3.90
C ARG A 94 -9.88 -14.90 2.50
N GLY A 95 -10.66 -15.27 1.49
CA GLY A 95 -10.20 -15.48 0.12
C GLY A 95 -10.25 -16.94 -0.32
N VAL A 96 -9.86 -17.18 -1.56
CA VAL A 96 -9.76 -18.51 -2.17
C VAL A 96 -8.31 -18.74 -2.61
N ILE A 97 -7.69 -19.79 -2.07
CA ILE A 97 -6.39 -20.27 -2.53
C ILE A 97 -6.54 -20.78 -3.96
N LEU A 98 -5.68 -20.29 -4.87
CA LEU A 98 -5.65 -20.70 -6.26
C LEU A 98 -4.92 -22.03 -6.42
N ASP A 99 -5.29 -22.80 -7.44
CA ASP A 99 -4.59 -24.02 -7.81
C ASP A 99 -3.15 -23.67 -8.23
N GLN A 100 -2.17 -24.20 -7.49
CA GLN A 100 -0.78 -23.85 -7.68
C GLN A 100 -0.14 -24.64 -8.83
N TYR A 101 0.73 -23.99 -9.60
CA TYR A 101 1.58 -24.62 -10.62
C TYR A 101 3.02 -24.10 -10.56
N PRO A 102 4.00 -24.86 -11.10
CA PRO A 102 5.39 -24.43 -11.09
C PRO A 102 5.59 -23.10 -11.84
N PRO A 103 6.38 -22.16 -11.31
CA PRO A 103 6.71 -20.94 -12.05
C PRO A 103 7.54 -21.23 -13.31
N ALA A 104 7.58 -20.28 -14.25
CA ALA A 104 8.40 -20.37 -15.44
C ALA A 104 9.89 -20.54 -15.08
N THR A 105 10.58 -21.46 -15.76
CA THR A 105 11.94 -21.91 -15.43
C THR A 105 13.00 -20.82 -15.60
N ASN A 106 12.75 -19.81 -16.43
CA ASN A 106 13.67 -18.73 -16.77
C ASN A 106 13.24 -17.37 -16.19
N ARG A 107 12.30 -17.35 -15.22
CA ARG A 107 11.90 -16.08 -14.61
C ARG A 107 13.04 -15.46 -13.81
N THR A 108 13.10 -14.15 -13.85
CA THR A 108 13.96 -13.27 -13.06
C THR A 108 13.20 -12.75 -11.84
N GLU A 109 13.89 -12.06 -10.94
CA GLU A 109 13.28 -11.42 -9.77
C GLU A 109 12.34 -10.25 -10.13
N LEU A 110 12.45 -9.72 -11.35
CA LEU A 110 11.63 -8.60 -11.84
C LEU A 110 10.32 -9.05 -12.48
N ASP A 111 10.23 -10.32 -12.87
CA ASP A 111 9.04 -10.85 -13.53
C ASP A 111 7.86 -10.94 -12.56
N ALA A 112 6.65 -10.70 -13.08
CA ALA A 112 5.44 -10.83 -12.28
C ALA A 112 5.21 -12.28 -11.82
N PRO A 113 4.55 -12.49 -10.67
CA PRO A 113 4.03 -13.80 -10.31
C PRO A 113 3.06 -14.32 -11.39
N GLY A 114 2.99 -15.63 -11.57
CA GLY A 114 2.07 -16.26 -12.51
C GLY A 114 0.64 -16.33 -11.98
N GLY A 115 -0.34 -16.16 -12.88
CA GLY A 115 -1.76 -16.37 -12.60
C GLY A 115 -2.31 -15.47 -11.49
N VAL A 116 -1.91 -14.19 -11.47
CA VAL A 116 -2.37 -13.26 -10.43
C VAL A 116 -3.83 -12.89 -10.63
N VAL A 117 -4.61 -12.92 -9.55
CA VAL A 117 -5.97 -12.37 -9.49
C VAL A 117 -6.10 -11.48 -8.26
N LEU A 118 -6.88 -10.41 -8.36
CA LEU A 118 -7.26 -9.62 -7.20
C LEU A 118 -8.50 -10.23 -6.56
N GLN A 119 -8.47 -10.41 -5.23
CA GLN A 119 -9.58 -10.89 -4.44
C GLN A 119 -9.92 -9.88 -3.34
N GLN A 120 -11.21 -9.66 -3.09
CA GLN A 120 -11.66 -8.92 -1.92
C GLN A 120 -11.62 -9.82 -0.70
N ILE A 121 -10.70 -9.55 0.23
CA ILE A 121 -10.60 -10.23 1.51
C ILE A 121 -11.07 -9.32 2.65
N HIS A 122 -11.48 -9.94 3.75
CA HIS A 122 -12.04 -9.30 4.94
C HIS A 122 -13.13 -8.25 4.63
N GLY A 123 -13.92 -8.49 3.57
CA GLY A 123 -15.03 -7.66 3.11
C GLY A 123 -14.63 -6.35 2.41
N ASN A 124 -13.36 -5.92 2.45
CA ASN A 124 -12.99 -4.59 1.94
C ASN A 124 -11.51 -4.39 1.56
N MET A 125 -10.73 -5.46 1.46
CA MET A 125 -9.32 -5.40 1.06
C MET A 125 -9.12 -6.10 -0.29
N ALA A 126 -8.84 -5.36 -1.36
CA ALA A 126 -8.54 -5.93 -2.67
C ALA A 126 -7.05 -6.31 -2.79
N MET A 127 -6.74 -7.58 -2.59
CA MET A 127 -5.36 -8.09 -2.46
C MET A 127 -5.01 -9.12 -3.54
N PRO A 128 -3.73 -9.18 -3.99
CA PRO A 128 -3.32 -10.09 -5.05
C PRO A 128 -3.09 -11.52 -4.54
N PHE A 129 -3.56 -12.50 -5.29
CA PHE A 129 -3.31 -13.93 -5.10
C PHE A 129 -2.68 -14.49 -6.37
N SER A 130 -1.64 -15.30 -6.23
CA SER A 130 -0.91 -15.92 -7.34
C SER A 130 -1.04 -17.43 -7.32
N ALA A 131 -1.04 -18.01 -8.51
CA ALA A 131 -1.02 -19.45 -8.74
C ALA A 131 0.41 -20.03 -8.80
N THR A 132 1.47 -19.22 -8.67
CA THR A 132 2.86 -19.69 -8.63
C THR A 132 3.59 -19.35 -7.34
N ASP A 133 3.22 -18.25 -6.67
CA ASP A 133 3.95 -17.71 -5.50
C ASP A 133 3.06 -17.53 -4.27
N GLY A 134 1.84 -18.10 -4.30
CA GLY A 134 0.90 -18.10 -3.20
C GLY A 134 -0.02 -16.88 -3.13
N PRO A 135 -0.81 -16.75 -2.05
CA PRO A 135 -0.74 -17.57 -0.84
C PRO A 135 -1.20 -19.02 -1.05
N THR A 136 -0.79 -19.92 -0.16
CA THR A 136 -1.16 -21.35 -0.18
C THR A 136 -2.03 -21.77 1.01
N GLY A 137 -2.33 -20.83 1.91
CA GLY A 137 -3.26 -21.03 3.02
C GLY A 137 -3.56 -19.73 3.75
N PHE A 138 -4.21 -19.86 4.90
CA PHE A 138 -4.53 -18.74 5.79
C PHE A 138 -4.07 -19.05 7.22
N THR A 139 -3.79 -18.02 8.01
CA THR A 139 -3.72 -18.11 9.47
C THR A 139 -5.11 -18.34 10.05
N ASP A 140 -5.19 -18.69 11.34
CA ASP A 140 -6.46 -18.93 12.01
C ASP A 140 -7.36 -17.68 12.03
N ASN A 141 -6.75 -16.49 12.08
CA ASN A 141 -7.45 -15.20 12.02
C ASN A 141 -7.64 -14.66 10.58
N GLY A 142 -7.36 -15.47 9.55
CA GLY A 142 -7.74 -15.19 8.18
C GLY A 142 -6.70 -14.48 7.30
N ILE A 143 -5.50 -14.20 7.82
CA ILE A 143 -4.43 -13.59 7.03
C ILE A 143 -3.85 -14.61 6.04
N ALA A 144 -3.70 -14.21 4.79
CA ALA A 144 -3.03 -14.99 3.75
C ALA A 144 -1.60 -15.39 4.18
N LYS A 145 -1.24 -16.68 4.03
CA LYS A 145 0.09 -17.22 4.35
C LYS A 145 0.59 -18.20 3.30
N GLY A 146 1.84 -18.60 3.46
CA GLY A 146 2.48 -19.58 2.58
C GLY A 146 2.80 -19.00 1.20
N PHE A 147 3.16 -17.72 1.17
CA PHE A 147 3.83 -17.11 0.03
C PHE A 147 5.20 -17.75 -0.19
N ALA A 148 5.63 -17.87 -1.44
CA ALA A 148 6.91 -18.50 -1.78
C ALA A 148 8.11 -17.71 -1.25
N ARG A 149 9.22 -18.40 -0.90
CA ARG A 149 10.52 -17.77 -0.55
C ARG A 149 11.25 -17.32 -1.81
N THR A 150 10.66 -16.34 -2.50
CA THR A 150 11.10 -15.78 -3.79
C THR A 150 10.86 -14.26 -3.77
N ALA A 151 11.44 -13.52 -4.72
CA ALA A 151 11.16 -12.09 -4.87
C ALA A 151 9.65 -11.83 -5.11
N GLN A 152 9.02 -12.65 -5.94
CA GLN A 152 7.58 -12.57 -6.22
C GLN A 152 6.73 -12.85 -4.98
N GLY A 153 7.05 -13.90 -4.21
CA GLY A 153 6.34 -14.22 -2.98
C GLY A 153 6.55 -13.16 -1.90
N ALA A 154 7.74 -12.58 -1.81
CA ALA A 154 8.00 -11.44 -0.93
C ALA A 154 7.17 -10.21 -1.32
N GLY A 155 7.09 -9.90 -2.62
CA GLY A 155 6.27 -8.80 -3.13
C GLY A 155 4.77 -8.98 -2.88
N LEU A 156 4.24 -10.20 -3.07
CA LEU A 156 2.85 -10.54 -2.74
C LEU A 156 2.59 -10.39 -1.23
N ALA A 157 3.47 -10.94 -0.39
CA ALA A 157 3.35 -10.80 1.07
C ALA A 157 3.39 -9.33 1.50
N GLY A 158 4.35 -8.56 0.96
CA GLY A 158 4.48 -7.13 1.24
C GLY A 158 3.25 -6.33 0.80
N ALA A 159 2.65 -6.64 -0.35
CA ALA A 159 1.41 -5.99 -0.81
C ALA A 159 0.25 -6.23 0.16
N HIS A 160 0.06 -7.48 0.62
CA HIS A 160 -0.94 -7.80 1.65
C HIS A 160 -0.66 -7.04 2.94
N TYR A 161 0.57 -7.11 3.45
CA TYR A 161 0.92 -6.55 4.75
C TYR A 161 0.86 -5.03 4.78
N MET A 162 1.23 -4.33 3.69
CA MET A 162 0.97 -2.90 3.57
C MET A 162 -0.53 -2.58 3.67
N GLY A 163 -1.39 -3.40 3.06
CA GLY A 163 -2.83 -3.31 3.21
C GLY A 163 -3.29 -3.45 4.66
N TYR A 164 -2.83 -4.47 5.39
CA TYR A 164 -3.19 -4.63 6.81
C TYR A 164 -2.71 -3.45 7.66
N LEU A 165 -1.47 -3.00 7.47
CA LEU A 165 -0.90 -1.91 8.26
C LEU A 165 -1.58 -0.57 7.98
N ALA A 166 -2.06 -0.33 6.76
CA ALA A 166 -2.82 0.88 6.43
C ALA A 166 -4.33 0.77 6.76
N GLY A 167 -4.82 -0.44 7.09
CA GLY A 167 -6.23 -0.78 7.26
C GLY A 167 -6.88 -0.35 8.57
N GLY A 168 -6.12 0.22 9.49
CA GLY A 168 -6.58 0.60 10.84
C GLY A 168 -6.13 -0.39 11.92
N ASN A 169 -6.44 -0.06 13.18
CA ASN A 169 -5.89 -0.79 14.34
C ASN A 169 -6.41 -2.23 14.46
N ASP A 170 -7.62 -2.51 14.00
CA ASP A 170 -8.15 -3.88 13.94
C ASP A 170 -7.34 -4.76 12.97
N ARG A 171 -6.91 -4.20 11.82
CA ARG A 171 -6.08 -4.92 10.85
C ARG A 171 -4.64 -5.08 11.31
N ILE A 172 -4.09 -4.08 11.99
CA ILE A 172 -2.78 -4.17 12.65
C ILE A 172 -2.80 -5.26 13.73
N ALA A 173 -3.87 -5.34 14.54
CA ALA A 173 -4.01 -6.36 15.57
C ALA A 173 -3.98 -7.78 15.00
N LEU A 174 -4.65 -8.04 13.87
CA LEU A 174 -4.60 -9.36 13.21
C LEU A 174 -3.15 -9.76 12.86
N MET A 175 -2.35 -8.82 12.35
CA MET A 175 -0.94 -9.07 12.01
C MET A 175 -0.09 -9.36 13.25
N GLN A 176 -0.31 -8.63 14.34
CA GLN A 176 0.38 -8.84 15.62
C GLN A 176 0.01 -10.19 16.25
N GLU A 177 -1.28 -10.54 16.29
CA GLU A 177 -1.78 -11.82 16.80
C GLU A 177 -1.23 -13.01 16.00
N ALA A 178 -1.08 -12.85 14.68
CA ALA A 178 -0.50 -13.86 13.81
C ALA A 178 1.05 -13.95 13.91
N GLY A 179 1.70 -13.08 14.69
CA GLY A 179 3.15 -13.01 14.80
C GLY A 179 3.85 -12.53 13.53
N LEU A 180 3.15 -11.82 12.64
CA LEU A 180 3.64 -11.38 11.33
C LEU A 180 4.34 -10.01 11.37
N VAL A 181 4.63 -9.49 12.56
CA VAL A 181 5.35 -8.23 12.78
C VAL A 181 6.48 -8.45 13.77
N ILE A 182 7.68 -8.00 13.40
CA ILE A 182 8.83 -7.82 14.27
C ILE A 182 9.03 -6.31 14.41
N GLU A 183 8.70 -5.79 15.59
CA GLU A 183 8.84 -4.37 15.93
C GLU A 183 10.12 -4.15 16.74
N GLU A 184 11.03 -3.33 16.22
CA GLU A 184 12.30 -2.94 16.84
C GLU A 184 12.37 -1.40 17.06
N SER A 185 11.30 -0.68 16.75
CA SER A 185 11.14 0.78 16.91
C SER A 185 9.71 1.10 17.34
N GLU A 186 9.44 2.29 17.86
CA GLU A 186 8.09 2.70 18.33
C GLU A 186 7.14 3.11 17.18
N LEU A 187 7.54 2.97 15.91
CA LEU A 187 6.78 3.52 14.77
C LEU A 187 5.38 2.91 14.62
N LEU A 188 5.23 1.59 14.84
CA LEU A 188 3.90 0.98 14.74
C LEU A 188 3.03 1.34 15.96
N GLN A 189 3.61 1.40 17.16
CA GLN A 189 2.89 1.90 18.34
C GLN A 189 2.47 3.37 18.21
N GLU A 190 3.28 4.21 17.57
CA GLU A 190 2.92 5.59 17.24
C GLU A 190 1.74 5.66 16.27
N ASP A 191 1.76 4.84 15.21
CA ASP A 191 0.65 4.75 14.25
C ASP A 191 -0.64 4.26 14.92
N ILE A 192 -0.56 3.22 15.78
CA ILE A 192 -1.70 2.72 16.56
C ILE A 192 -2.30 3.83 17.44
N ARG A 193 -1.46 4.59 18.15
CA ARG A 193 -1.90 5.71 18.99
C ARG A 193 -2.52 6.83 18.17
N HIS A 194 -1.93 7.16 17.01
CA HIS A 194 -2.47 8.14 16.10
C HIS A 194 -3.85 7.73 15.58
N ASN A 195 -4.00 6.49 15.11
CA ASN A 195 -5.29 5.94 14.66
C ASN A 195 -6.34 5.97 15.78
N ALA A 196 -5.96 5.60 17.00
CA ALA A 196 -6.85 5.62 18.17
C ALA A 196 -7.30 7.04 18.57
N SER A 197 -6.49 8.07 18.28
CA SER A 197 -6.85 9.46 18.57
C SER A 197 -7.99 9.97 17.67
N GLY A 198 -8.23 9.33 16.52
CA GLY A 198 -9.20 9.78 15.53
C GLY A 198 -8.88 11.16 14.93
N GLY A 199 -7.62 11.59 15.03
CA GLY A 199 -7.14 12.86 14.51
C GLY A 199 -7.18 12.94 12.98
N GLU A 200 -6.69 14.05 12.43
CA GLU A 200 -6.61 14.22 10.99
C GLU A 200 -5.79 13.08 10.37
N LEU A 201 -6.26 12.57 9.24
CA LEU A 201 -5.70 11.44 8.48
C LEU A 201 -5.86 10.06 9.14
N ALA A 202 -5.92 9.92 10.47
CA ALA A 202 -6.03 8.66 11.22
C ALA A 202 -6.83 7.55 10.51
N ALA A 203 -6.23 6.36 10.37
CA ALA A 203 -6.89 5.22 9.76
C ALA A 203 -7.97 4.67 10.69
N ARG A 204 -9.22 4.77 10.24
CA ARG A 204 -10.36 4.13 10.92
C ARG A 204 -10.24 2.62 10.80
N ASN A 205 -10.75 1.90 11.80
CA ASN A 205 -10.83 0.44 11.72
C ASN A 205 -11.63 0.01 10.48
N SER A 206 -11.23 -1.12 9.89
CA SER A 206 -11.78 -1.62 8.64
C SER A 206 -11.74 -0.58 7.53
N ARG A 207 -10.66 0.21 7.42
CA ARG A 207 -10.47 1.10 6.29
C ARG A 207 -10.32 0.27 5.00
N PRO A 208 -11.07 0.55 3.91
CA PRO A 208 -10.91 -0.16 2.65
C PRO A 208 -9.50 0.00 2.08
N GLN A 209 -8.93 -1.09 1.57
CA GLN A 209 -7.57 -1.12 1.04
C GLN A 209 -7.55 -1.78 -0.34
N GLY A 210 -6.63 -1.33 -1.18
CA GLY A 210 -6.30 -1.96 -2.45
C GLY A 210 -4.79 -2.09 -2.59
N THR A 211 -4.37 -3.02 -3.43
CA THR A 211 -2.94 -3.12 -3.78
C THR A 211 -2.50 -1.97 -4.68
N ALA A 212 -1.22 -1.61 -4.54
CA ALA A 212 -0.51 -0.60 -5.33
C ALA A 212 -0.75 -0.76 -6.85
N GLU A 213 -0.54 0.27 -7.66
CA GLU A 213 -0.51 0.09 -9.12
C GLU A 213 0.81 -0.57 -9.53
N LEU A 214 1.90 0.01 -9.04
CA LEU A 214 3.26 -0.43 -9.32
C LEU A 214 3.91 -0.99 -8.06
N ILE A 215 4.73 -2.02 -8.25
CA ILE A 215 5.53 -2.62 -7.20
C ILE A 215 6.99 -2.63 -7.58
N LYS A 216 7.84 -2.47 -6.57
CA LYS A 216 9.28 -2.72 -6.65
C LYS A 216 9.69 -3.60 -5.49
N VAL A 217 10.49 -4.63 -5.77
CA VAL A 217 11.05 -5.53 -4.77
C VAL A 217 12.56 -5.50 -4.89
N ASP A 218 13.25 -5.01 -3.86
CA ASP A 218 14.69 -5.21 -3.71
C ASP A 218 14.90 -6.49 -2.88
N TYR A 219 15.24 -7.59 -3.55
CA TYR A 219 15.40 -8.91 -2.94
C TYR A 219 16.85 -9.16 -2.55
N HIS A 220 17.08 -9.65 -1.33
CA HIS A 220 18.42 -9.81 -0.76
C HIS A 220 18.58 -11.19 -0.13
N ASN A 221 19.51 -11.98 -0.69
CA ASN A 221 20.00 -13.25 -0.14
C ASN A 221 18.91 -14.30 0.19
N GLY A 222 17.73 -14.21 -0.42
CA GLY A 222 16.65 -15.16 -0.20
C GLY A 222 15.76 -14.89 1.02
N ASP A 223 16.19 -14.00 1.93
CA ASP A 223 15.66 -13.94 3.30
C ASP A 223 15.24 -12.54 3.75
N LEU A 224 15.49 -11.55 2.90
CA LEU A 224 15.19 -10.16 3.16
C LEU A 224 14.70 -9.54 1.86
N ALA A 225 13.63 -8.75 1.93
CA ALA A 225 13.19 -7.96 0.81
C ALA A 225 12.70 -6.58 1.27
N GLN A 226 13.03 -5.54 0.51
CA GLN A 226 12.35 -4.26 0.63
C GLN A 226 11.26 -4.20 -0.45
N VAL A 227 10.00 -4.22 -0.03
CA VAL A 227 8.85 -4.11 -0.92
C VAL A 227 8.35 -2.69 -0.91
N ARG A 228 8.11 -2.12 -2.09
CA ARG A 228 7.53 -0.79 -2.25
C ARG A 228 6.35 -0.85 -3.19
N GLY A 229 5.25 -0.24 -2.80
CA GLY A 229 4.09 0.01 -3.64
C GLY A 229 4.03 1.48 -4.03
N ALA A 230 3.55 1.77 -5.24
CA ALA A 230 3.27 3.13 -5.68
C ALA A 230 1.91 3.25 -6.36
N HIS A 231 1.27 4.39 -6.14
CA HIS A 231 0.07 4.83 -6.85
C HIS A 231 0.31 6.21 -7.44
N TYR A 232 -0.20 6.43 -8.65
CA TYR A 232 -0.31 7.76 -9.22
C TYR A 232 -1.62 8.42 -8.77
N LEU A 233 -1.55 9.66 -8.34
CA LEU A 233 -2.70 10.45 -7.92
C LEU A 233 -2.73 11.78 -8.67
N GLU A 234 -3.93 12.15 -9.10
CA GLU A 234 -4.23 13.47 -9.65
C GLU A 234 -5.22 14.15 -8.70
N ALA A 235 -4.81 15.29 -8.15
CA ALA A 235 -5.65 16.12 -7.29
C ALA A 235 -6.67 16.92 -8.14
N PRO A 236 -7.80 17.36 -7.55
CA PRO A 236 -8.83 18.11 -8.30
C PRO A 236 -8.34 19.42 -8.93
N ASN A 237 -7.23 19.97 -8.43
CA ASN A 237 -6.58 21.16 -8.97
C ASN A 237 -5.62 20.86 -10.15
N GLY A 238 -5.54 19.60 -10.58
CA GLY A 238 -4.68 19.13 -11.68
C GLY A 238 -3.23 18.87 -11.27
N GLU A 239 -2.87 19.02 -9.98
CA GLU A 239 -1.55 18.63 -9.49
C GLU A 239 -1.45 17.11 -9.39
N THR A 240 -0.28 16.57 -9.69
CA THR A 240 -0.06 15.12 -9.76
C THR A 240 1.11 14.68 -8.91
N TRP A 241 0.94 13.54 -8.26
CA TRP A 241 1.91 13.02 -7.29
C TRP A 241 1.95 11.50 -7.33
N TRP A 242 3.10 10.94 -7.01
CA TRP A 242 3.21 9.55 -6.59
C TRP A 242 3.07 9.44 -5.09
N VAL A 243 2.22 8.54 -4.63
CA VAL A 243 2.25 8.07 -3.24
C VAL A 243 2.95 6.73 -3.24
N LYS A 244 4.07 6.65 -2.50
CA LYS A 244 4.78 5.40 -2.25
C LYS A 244 4.52 4.93 -0.83
N ALA A 245 4.43 3.63 -0.63
CA ALA A 245 4.62 3.01 0.67
C ALA A 245 5.62 1.87 0.58
N TRP A 246 6.20 1.50 1.71
CA TRP A 246 7.20 0.47 1.77
C TRP A 246 7.17 -0.28 3.09
N VAL A 247 7.51 -1.56 2.99
CA VAL A 247 7.74 -2.46 4.12
C VAL A 247 8.97 -3.31 3.83
N GLN A 248 9.77 -3.55 4.85
CA GLN A 248 10.79 -4.57 4.84
C GLN A 248 10.17 -5.86 5.33
N VAL A 249 10.40 -6.95 4.60
CA VAL A 249 9.98 -8.28 5.01
C VAL A 249 11.20 -9.19 5.16
N VAL A 250 11.15 -10.07 6.15
CA VAL A 250 12.18 -11.08 6.43
C VAL A 250 11.57 -12.46 6.44
N TRP A 251 12.30 -13.44 5.93
CA TRP A 251 11.87 -14.83 5.96
C TRP A 251 12.09 -15.44 7.35
N ARG A 252 11.09 -16.20 7.81
CA ARG A 252 11.11 -16.99 9.04
C ARG A 252 10.64 -18.39 8.76
N ASP A 253 11.51 -19.37 9.03
CA ASP A 253 11.16 -20.78 8.81
C ASP A 253 9.93 -21.16 9.65
N GLY A 254 8.98 -21.85 9.00
CA GLY A 254 7.70 -22.23 9.59
C GLY A 254 6.60 -21.15 9.58
N LEU A 255 6.97 -19.87 9.42
CA LEU A 255 6.02 -18.75 9.42
C LEU A 255 5.87 -18.11 8.03
N GLY A 256 6.95 -17.98 7.28
CA GLY A 256 7.01 -17.32 5.97
C GLY A 256 7.60 -15.91 6.06
N TRP A 257 7.16 -15.01 5.18
CA TRP A 257 7.53 -13.60 5.22
C TRP A 257 6.88 -12.89 6.41
N VAL A 258 7.65 -12.07 7.10
CA VAL A 258 7.24 -11.32 8.30
C VAL A 258 7.68 -9.87 8.13
N VAL A 259 6.85 -8.90 8.50
CA VAL A 259 7.23 -7.48 8.45
C VAL A 259 8.27 -7.18 9.51
N LYS A 260 9.34 -6.48 9.14
CA LYS A 260 10.35 -5.96 10.07
C LYS A 260 10.26 -4.43 10.12
N ILE A 261 10.03 -3.88 11.30
CA ILE A 261 9.92 -2.43 11.55
C ILE A 261 11.05 -2.01 12.48
N SER A 262 12.18 -1.60 11.90
CA SER A 262 13.36 -1.13 12.64
C SER A 262 13.55 0.39 12.59
N GLY A 263 12.76 1.08 11.77
CA GLY A 263 12.86 2.52 11.55
C GLY A 263 12.19 2.95 10.24
N VAL A 264 12.27 4.24 9.95
CA VAL A 264 11.58 4.88 8.80
C VAL A 264 12.02 4.34 7.43
N ASP A 265 13.22 3.79 7.33
CA ASP A 265 13.73 3.19 6.09
C ASP A 265 13.11 1.80 5.82
N THR A 266 12.68 1.10 6.88
CA THR A 266 12.09 -0.23 6.77
C THR A 266 10.58 -0.20 6.63
N PHE A 267 9.93 0.90 7.03
CA PHE A 267 8.49 1.02 7.06
C PHE A 267 8.08 2.48 6.92
N GLY A 268 7.16 2.76 5.99
CA GLY A 268 6.61 4.10 5.82
C GLY A 268 5.93 4.32 4.48
N SER A 269 5.64 5.58 4.20
CA SER A 269 5.00 6.09 3.00
C SER A 269 5.33 7.57 2.82
N GLY A 270 5.09 8.09 1.63
CA GLY A 270 5.32 9.50 1.34
C GLY A 270 4.85 9.91 -0.05
N TRP A 271 4.88 11.22 -0.28
CA TRP A 271 4.60 11.86 -1.56
C TRP A 271 5.88 12.13 -2.34
N PHE A 272 5.83 11.92 -3.65
CA PHE A 272 7.00 12.04 -4.51
C PHE A 272 6.58 12.58 -5.88
N ASP A 273 7.37 13.50 -6.42
CA ASP A 273 7.13 14.03 -7.76
C ASP A 273 7.41 12.98 -8.85
N GLN A 274 8.35 12.06 -8.57
CA GLN A 274 8.77 11.02 -9.51
C GLN A 274 9.07 9.70 -8.80
N LEU A 275 8.91 8.59 -9.53
CA LEU A 275 9.43 7.29 -9.11
C LEU A 275 10.92 7.22 -9.41
N GLU A 276 11.70 7.10 -8.34
CA GLU A 276 13.14 6.95 -8.45
C GLU A 276 13.55 5.50 -8.72
N GLY A 277 14.61 5.35 -9.51
CA GLY A 277 15.26 4.08 -9.80
C GLY A 277 14.52 3.20 -10.80
N THR A 278 15.16 2.10 -11.17
CA THR A 278 14.61 1.05 -12.03
C THR A 278 13.93 -0.04 -11.19
N GLY A 279 13.21 -0.97 -11.84
CA GLY A 279 12.63 -2.16 -11.20
C GLY A 279 11.19 -2.02 -10.72
N TRP A 280 10.50 -0.94 -11.08
CA TRP A 280 9.05 -0.82 -10.92
C TRP A 280 8.33 -1.64 -11.99
N GLY A 281 7.32 -2.42 -11.60
CA GLY A 281 6.50 -3.22 -12.50
C GLY A 281 5.03 -3.25 -12.10
N ALA A 282 4.16 -3.43 -13.09
CA ALA A 282 2.74 -3.72 -12.87
C ALA A 282 2.55 -5.24 -12.85
N TRP A 283 2.38 -5.83 -11.67
CA TRP A 283 2.35 -7.28 -11.50
C TRP A 283 0.94 -7.90 -11.50
N TRP A 284 -0.11 -7.09 -11.42
CA TRP A 284 -1.49 -7.54 -11.18
C TRP A 284 -2.51 -6.73 -11.97
N SER A 285 -2.12 -6.29 -13.17
CA SER A 285 -2.97 -5.63 -14.16
C SER A 285 -3.72 -6.62 -15.02
#